data_AF-A0A2H9RLN9-F1
#
_entry.id   AF-A0A2H9RLN9-F1
#
_cell.length_a   1.000
_cell.length_b   1.000
_cell.length_c   1.000
_cell.angle_alpha   90.00
_cell.angle_beta   90.00
_cell.angle_gamma   90.00
#
_symmetry.space_group_name_H-M   'P 1'
#
loop_
_entity.id
_entity.type
_entity.pdbx_description
1 polymer ?
#
loop_
_entity_poly.entity_id
_entity_poly.type
_entity_poly.pdbx_seq_one_letter_code
_entity_poly.pdbx_strand_id
1 'polypeptide(L)'
;MATAKSQGKKRQKKEKNVTTIKLNRETKSRLDNIRTYPKESYEEIIKKILGILNVCKMNPGLARAKLSEIDRQREINGLPR
;
A
#
# COMPACT_ATOMS: atom_id res chain seq x y z
N MET A 1 50.23 9.70 17.52
CA MET A 1 48.96 9.06 17.92
C MET A 1 47.82 10.04 17.63
N ALA A 2 47.11 9.87 16.51
CA ALA A 2 45.98 10.72 16.15
C ALA A 2 44.75 9.82 15.96
N THR A 3 43.86 9.79 16.96
CA THR A 3 42.58 9.09 16.91
C THR A 3 41.55 10.00 16.22
N ALA A 4 41.35 9.79 14.92
CA ALA A 4 40.26 10.42 14.18
C ALA A 4 38.94 9.71 14.52
N LYS A 5 38.03 10.50 15.09
CA LYS A 5 36.74 10.10 15.64
C LYS A 5 35.84 9.48 14.56
N SER A 6 35.27 8.33 14.92
CA SER A 6 34.19 7.63 14.21
C SER A 6 33.03 8.58 13.92
N GLN A 7 32.78 8.86 12.64
CA GLN A 7 31.59 9.59 12.20
C GLN A 7 30.38 8.65 12.29
N GLY A 8 29.65 8.76 13.40
CA GLY A 8 28.32 8.17 13.54
C GLY A 8 27.40 8.68 12.43
N LYS A 9 27.10 7.80 11.47
CA LYS A 9 26.18 8.03 10.36
C LYS A 9 24.77 8.28 10.92
N LYS A 10 24.41 9.55 11.14
CA LYS A 10 23.05 9.97 11.56
C LYS A 10 22.04 9.43 10.54
N ARG A 11 21.25 8.44 10.94
CA ARG A 11 20.05 8.00 10.21
C ARG A 11 19.12 9.20 10.08
N GLN A 12 19.02 9.78 8.88
CA GLN A 12 18.04 10.82 8.58
C GLN A 12 16.64 10.21 8.77
N LYS A 13 15.95 10.66 9.82
CA LYS A 13 14.58 10.30 10.13
C LYS A 13 13.71 11.05 9.12
N LYS A 14 13.35 10.41 8.01
CA LYS A 14 12.38 10.94 7.04
C LYS A 14 11.12 11.34 7.82
N GLU A 15 10.80 12.62 7.86
CA GLU A 15 9.58 13.11 8.49
C GLU A 15 8.39 12.46 7.78
N LYS A 16 7.68 11.60 8.53
CA LYS A 16 6.40 11.09 8.09
C LYS A 16 5.39 12.21 8.30
N ASN A 17 5.13 12.98 7.25
CA ASN A 17 4.00 13.90 7.20
C ASN A 17 2.70 13.08 7.20
N VAL A 18 2.28 12.65 8.38
CA VAL A 18 1.06 11.87 8.59
C VAL A 18 -0.13 12.81 8.48
N THR A 19 -1.01 12.54 7.54
CA THR A 19 -2.31 13.20 7.43
C THR A 19 -3.41 12.26 7.95
N THR A 20 -4.49 12.83 8.48
CA THR A 20 -5.65 12.07 8.95
C THR A 20 -6.81 12.29 7.99
N ILE A 21 -7.41 11.21 7.49
CA ILE A 21 -8.58 11.26 6.62
C ILE A 21 -9.75 10.65 7.40
N LYS A 22 -10.83 11.42 7.58
CA LYS A 22 -12.08 10.89 8.13
C LYS A 22 -12.88 10.26 6.99
N LEU A 23 -13.28 9.00 7.17
CA LEU A 23 -14.09 8.26 6.21
C LEU A 23 -15.39 7.82 6.89
N ASN A 24 -16.47 7.71 6.12
CA ASN A 24 -17.67 7.06 6.61
C ASN A 24 -17.41 5.56 6.82
N ARG A 25 -18.24 4.90 7.65
CA ARG A 25 -18.06 3.48 7.99
C ARG A 25 -18.14 2.57 6.77
N GLU A 26 -19.01 2.90 5.82
CA GLU A 26 -19.18 2.15 4.58
C GLU A 26 -17.92 2.15 3.71
N THR A 27 -17.33 3.33 3.45
CA THR A 27 -16.09 3.45 2.66
C THR A 27 -14.92 2.76 3.37
N LYS A 28 -14.86 2.86 4.70
CA LYS A 28 -13.87 2.12 5.49
C LYS A 28 -14.02 0.61 5.29
N SER A 29 -15.24 0.08 5.38
CA SER A 29 -15.51 -1.35 5.16
C SER A 29 -15.13 -1.79 3.74
N ARG A 30 -15.40 -0.96 2.73
CA ARG A 30 -14.95 -1.22 1.35
C ARG A 30 -13.43 -1.28 1.24
N LEU A 31 -12.71 -0.38 1.89
CA LEU A 31 -11.23 -0.40 1.93
C LEU A 31 -10.70 -1.64 2.66
N ASP A 32 -11.37 -2.07 3.72
CA ASP A 32 -10.99 -3.28 4.46
C ASP A 32 -11.16 -4.54 3.60
N ASN A 33 -12.19 -4.60 2.75
CA ASN A 33 -12.39 -5.71 1.81
C ASN A 33 -11.38 -5.72 0.65
N ILE A 34 -10.76 -4.58 0.32
CA ILE A 34 -9.72 -4.50 -0.73
C ILE A 34 -8.38 -5.08 -0.23
N ARG A 35 -8.22 -5.26 1.09
CA ARG A 35 -7.01 -5.86 1.67
C ARG A 35 -6.73 -7.20 1.01
N THR A 36 -5.48 -7.39 0.65
CA THR A 36 -4.99 -8.65 0.11
C THR A 36 -4.27 -9.46 1.18
N TYR A 37 -3.75 -8.78 2.21
CA TYR A 37 -3.08 -9.39 3.35
C TYR A 37 -3.70 -8.91 4.67
N PRO A 38 -3.72 -9.75 5.72
CA PRO A 38 -4.34 -9.39 7.00
C PRO A 38 -3.67 -8.22 7.73
N LYS A 39 -2.36 -7.98 7.48
CA LYS A 39 -1.57 -6.92 8.13
C LYS A 39 -1.26 -5.73 7.22
N GLU A 40 -2.04 -5.54 6.16
CA GLU A 40 -1.83 -4.47 5.18
C GLU A 40 -2.29 -3.11 5.75
N SER A 41 -1.46 -2.06 5.59
CA SER A 41 -1.80 -0.71 6.05
C SER A 41 -2.71 0.02 5.05
N TYR A 42 -3.50 1.00 5.54
CA TYR A 42 -4.35 1.82 4.65
C TYR A 42 -3.53 2.57 3.60
N GLU A 43 -2.31 2.98 3.91
CA GLU A 43 -1.40 3.62 2.96
C GLU A 43 -1.04 2.67 1.80
N GLU A 44 -0.78 1.40 2.09
CA GLU A 44 -0.49 0.38 1.06
C GLU A 44 -1.73 0.09 0.20
N ILE A 45 -2.90 -0.03 0.82
CA ILE A 45 -4.19 -0.23 0.13
C ILE A 45 -4.44 0.95 -0.83
N ILE A 46 -4.32 2.18 -0.35
CA ILE A 46 -4.57 3.39 -1.15
C ILE A 46 -3.58 3.47 -2.31
N LYS A 47 -2.29 3.21 -2.08
CA LYS A 47 -1.28 3.16 -3.15
C LYS A 47 -1.60 2.10 -4.20
N LYS A 48 -2.06 0.92 -3.77
CA LYS A 48 -2.46 -0.15 -4.69
C LYS A 48 -3.64 0.28 -5.56
N ILE A 49 -4.68 0.88 -4.96
CA ILE A 49 -5.84 1.42 -5.68
C ILE A 49 -5.40 2.46 -6.71
N LEU A 50 -4.59 3.44 -6.29
CA LEU A 50 -4.08 4.47 -7.20
C LEU A 50 -3.22 3.88 -8.33
N GLY A 51 -2.42 2.86 -8.02
CA GLY A 51 -1.64 2.12 -9.01
C GLY A 51 -2.53 1.44 -10.06
N ILE A 52 -3.59 0.75 -9.63
CA ILE A 52 -4.56 0.11 -10.53
C ILE A 52 -5.24 1.16 -11.39
N LEU A 53 -5.70 2.28 -10.82
CA LEU A 53 -6.35 3.36 -11.57
C LEU A 53 -5.42 3.96 -12.63
N ASN A 54 -4.14 4.15 -12.32
CA ASN A 54 -3.14 4.61 -13.29
C ASN A 54 -2.93 3.61 -14.42
N VAL A 55 -2.88 2.31 -14.11
CA VAL A 55 -2.77 1.25 -15.13
C VAL A 55 -4.04 1.19 -15.98
N CYS A 56 -5.23 1.30 -15.40
CA CYS A 56 -6.50 1.38 -16.13
C CYS A 56 -6.52 2.53 -17.13
N LYS A 57 -5.98 3.70 -16.73
CA LYS A 57 -5.92 4.89 -17.59
C LYS A 57 -4.93 4.73 -18.74
N MET A 58 -3.82 4.01 -18.54
CA MET A 58 -2.78 3.84 -19.56
C MET A 58 -3.01 2.65 -20.48
N ASN A 59 -3.46 1.51 -19.94
CA ASN A 59 -3.67 0.31 -20.74
C ASN A 59 -4.71 -0.64 -20.10
N PRO A 60 -5.94 -0.71 -20.63
CA PRO A 60 -7.01 -1.51 -20.03
C PRO A 60 -6.71 -3.02 -20.02
N GLY A 61 -5.84 -3.52 -20.92
CA GLY A 61 -5.43 -4.92 -20.94
C GLY A 61 -4.59 -5.33 -19.73
N LEU A 62 -3.63 -4.49 -19.34
CA LEU A 62 -2.78 -4.73 -18.15
C LEU A 62 -3.58 -4.60 -16.84
N ALA A 63 -4.59 -3.74 -16.83
CA ALA A 63 -5.47 -3.59 -15.67
C ALA A 63 -6.23 -4.88 -15.35
N ARG A 64 -6.79 -5.56 -16.38
CA ARG A 64 -7.46 -6.86 -16.20
C ARG A 64 -6.52 -7.91 -15.61
N ALA A 65 -5.28 -7.99 -16.11
CA ALA A 65 -4.30 -8.93 -15.58
C ALA A 65 -3.94 -8.63 -14.11
N LYS A 66 -3.79 -7.34 -13.76
CA LYS A 66 -3.53 -6.92 -12.38
C LYS A 66 -4.70 -7.19 -11.44
N LEU A 67 -5.94 -7.00 -11.89
CA LEU A 67 -7.13 -7.34 -11.11
C LEU A 67 -7.21 -8.84 -10.84
N SER A 68 -6.97 -9.67 -11.86
CA SER A 68 -6.98 -11.13 -11.72
C SER A 68 -5.92 -11.63 -10.72
N GLU A 69 -4.75 -11.00 -10.69
CA GLU A 69 -3.68 -11.34 -9.74
C GLU A 69 -4.08 -10.99 -8.29
N ILE A 70 -4.75 -9.86 -8.10
CA ILE A 70 -5.25 -9.44 -6.78
C ILE A 70 -6.33 -10.41 -6.28
N ASP A 71 -7.25 -10.82 -7.15
CA ASP A 71 -8.29 -11.79 -6.80
C ASP A 71 -7.67 -13.14 -6.41
N ARG A 72 -6.67 -13.61 -7.17
CA ARG A 72 -5.92 -14.83 -6.84
C ARG A 72 -5.25 -14.74 -5.46
N GLN A 73 -4.62 -13.61 -5.15
CA GLN A 73 -3.97 -13.41 -3.85
C GLN A 73 -4.98 -13.36 -2.70
N ARG A 74 -6.17 -12.77 -2.90
CA ARG A 74 -7.25 -12.80 -1.89
C ARG A 74 -7.73 -14.22 -1.61
N GLU A 75 -7.85 -15.05 -2.65
CA GLU A 75 -8.24 -16.46 -2.54
C GLU A 75 -7.20 -17.28 -1.77
N ILE A 76 -5.91 -17.13 -2.08
CA ILE A 76 -4.81 -17.78 -1.36
C ILE A 76 -4.81 -17.39 0.14
N ASN A 77 -5.13 -16.13 0.43
CA ASN A 77 -5.13 -15.61 1.80
C ASN A 77 -6.45 -15.82 2.54
N GLY A 78 -7.43 -16.53 1.96
CA GLY A 78 -8.69 -16.91 2.62
C GLY A 78 -9.60 -15.72 2.96
N LEU A 79 -9.52 -14.63 2.19
CA LEU A 79 -10.29 -13.41 2.46
C LEU A 79 -11.65 -13.48 1.75
N PRO A 80 -12.75 -13.04 2.41
CA PRO A 80 -14.10 -13.08 1.84
C PRO A 80 -14.20 -12.15 0.61
N ARG A 81 -15.04 -12.55 -0.37
CA ARG A 81 -15.25 -11.83 -1.64
C ARG A 81 -15.98 -10.51 -1.43
#